data_AF-A0A6G8U5X1-F1
#
_entry.id   AF-A0A6G8U5X1-F1
#
_cell.length_a   1.000
_cell.length_b   1.000
_cell.length_c   1.000
_cell.angle_alpha   90.00
_cell.angle_beta   90.00
_cell.angle_gamma   90.00
#
_symmetry.space_group_name_H-M   'P 1'
#
loop_
_entity.id
_entity.type
_entity.pdbx_description
1 polymer ?
#
loop_
_entity_poly.entity_id
_entity_poly.type
_entity_poly.pdbx_seq_one_letter_code
_entity_poly.pdbx_strand_id
1 'polypeptide(L)' 'MLIQITAPHFVAAYVVEDGKITEAAPILKWALGKSDNEMRGYCARKSWRACVVPPHPSPKNL' A
#
# COMPACT_ATOMS: atom_id res chain seq x y z
N MET A 1 -7.86 -1.13 3.66
CA MET A 1 -7.19 -2.11 2.75
C MET A 1 -5.68 -1.92 2.84
N LEU A 2 -4.92 -2.99 3.09
CA LEU A 2 -3.46 -2.94 3.09
C LEU A 2 -2.91 -3.18 1.68
N ILE A 3 -2.05 -2.30 1.21
CA ILE A 3 -1.37 -2.43 -0.09
C ILE A 3 0.13 -2.51 0.11
N GLN A 4 0.76 -3.52 -0.49
CA GLN A 4 2.21 -3.65 -0.57
C GLN A 4 2.71 -3.07 -1.89
N ILE A 5 3.75 -2.24 -1.82
CA ILE A 5 4.55 -1.79 -2.94
C ILE A 5 5.86 -2.57 -2.98
N THR A 6 6.22 -3.09 -4.15
CA THR A 6 7.55 -3.59 -4.46
C THR A 6 8.20 -2.68 -5.49
N ALA A 7 9.26 -1.98 -5.07
CA ALA A 7 10.13 -1.13 -5.88
C ALA A 7 11.51 -1.80 -6.03
N PRO A 8 12.40 -1.34 -6.93
CA PRO A 8 13.71 -1.95 -7.15
C PRO A 8 14.59 -2.11 -5.90
N HIS A 9 14.42 -1.24 -4.90
CA HIS A 9 15.31 -1.17 -3.73
C HIS A 9 14.58 -1.29 -2.38
N PHE A 10 13.26 -1.41 -2.39
CA PHE A 10 12.50 -1.54 -1.16
C PHE A 10 11.15 -2.23 -1.37
N VAL A 11 10.65 -2.79 -0.27
CA VAL A 11 9.25 -3.19 -0.13
C VAL A 11 8.66 -2.37 1.01
N ALA A 12 7.51 -1.76 0.77
CA ALA A 12 6.82 -0.92 1.75
C ALA A 12 5.31 -1.13 1.62
N ALA A 13 4.55 -0.64 2.60
CA ALA A 13 3.11 -0.75 2.59
C ALA A 13 2.43 0.55 3.02
N TYR A 14 1.17 0.66 2.65
CA TYR A 14 0.26 1.72 3.08
C TYR A 14 -1.16 1.17 3.25
N VAL A 15 -1.96 1.83 4.08
CA VAL A 15 -3.36 1.48 4.36
C VAL A 15 -4.26 2.52 3.74
N VAL A 16 -5.29 2.06 3.04
CA VAL A 16 -6.35 2.90 2.47
C VAL A 16 -7.65 2.69 3.23
N GLU A 17 -8.25 3.78 3.70
CA GLU A 17 -9.55 3.86 4.36
C GLU A 17 -10.34 5.01 3.73
N ASP A 18 -11.63 4.80 3.49
CA ASP A 18 -12.50 5.78 2.81
C ASP A 18 -11.91 6.39 1.53
N GLY A 19 -11.21 5.55 0.76
CA GLY A 19 -10.57 5.92 -0.50
C GLY A 19 -9.28 6.74 -0.37
N LYS A 20 -8.80 7.00 0.85
CA LYS A 20 -7.57 7.77 1.12
C LYS A 20 -6.54 6.97 1.90
N ILE A 21 -5.28 7.30 1.70
CA ILE A 21 -4.17 6.71 2.46
C ILE A 21 -4.14 7.33 3.86
N THR A 22 -4.43 6.53 4.88
CA THR A 22 -4.47 6.94 6.29
C THR A 22 -3.20 6.55 7.05
N GLU A 23 -2.57 5.44 6.66
CA GLU A 23 -1.29 5.00 7.20
C GLU A 23 -0.31 4.66 6.10
N ALA A 24 0.97 4.90 6.34
CA ALA A 24 2.02 4.59 5.38
C ALA A 24 3.34 4.32 6.09
N ALA A 25 4.14 3.41 5.54
CA ALA A 25 5.54 3.23 5.95
C ALA A 25 6.31 4.56 5.85
N PRO A 26 7.35 4.81 6.68
CA PRO A 26 8.05 6.10 6.72
C PRO A 26 8.50 6.65 5.36
N ILE A 27 9.01 5.80 4.47
CA ILE A 27 9.46 6.16 3.12
C ILE A 27 8.31 6.63 2.19
N LEU A 28 7.07 6.31 2.55
CA LEU A 28 5.84 6.66 1.83
C LEU A 28 5.00 7.73 2.55
N LYS A 29 5.50 8.37 3.62
CA LYS A 29 4.73 9.40 4.37
C LYS A 29 4.19 10.54 3.50
N TRP A 30 4.86 10.86 2.40
CA TRP A 30 4.41 11.87 1.43
C TRP A 30 3.11 11.49 0.71
N ALA A 31 2.67 10.22 0.78
CA ALA A 31 1.45 9.73 0.17
C ALA A 31 0.22 9.84 1.07
N LEU A 32 0.38 10.21 2.36
CA LEU A 32 -0.75 10.39 3.28
C LEU A 32 -1.77 11.40 2.72
N GLY A 33 -3.06 11.06 2.82
CA GLY A 33 -4.18 11.85 2.31
C GLY A 33 -4.43 11.74 0.79
N LYS A 34 -3.51 11.14 0.03
CA LYS A 34 -3.74 10.82 -1.39
C LYS A 34 -4.71 9.65 -1.54
N SER A 35 -5.33 9.56 -2.71
CA SER A 35 -6.14 8.40 -3.07
C SER A 35 -5.29 7.21 -3.51
N ASP A 36 -5.88 5.99 -3.42
CA ASP A 36 -5.27 4.77 -3.96
C ASP A 36 -4.96 4.91 -5.47
N ASN A 37 -5.85 5.55 -6.23
CA ASN A 37 -5.65 5.77 -7.66
C ASN A 37 -4.44 6.66 -7.98
N GLU A 38 -4.25 7.75 -7.24
CA GLU A 38 -3.05 8.59 -7.40
C GLU A 38 -1.78 7.78 -7.11
N MET A 39 -1.81 6.96 -6.06
CA MET A 39 -0.66 6.15 -5.67
C MET A 39 -0.34 5.07 -6.70
N ARG A 40 -1.35 4.39 -7.22
CA ARG A 40 -1.20 3.44 -8.35
C ARG A 40 -0.66 4.11 -9.59
N GLY A 41 -1.13 5.31 -9.91
CA GLY A 41 -0.60 6.11 -11.02
C GLY A 41 0.86 6.52 -10.81
N TYR A 42 1.28 6.78 -9.57
CA TYR A 42 2.69 7.00 -9.24
C TYR A 42 3.52 5.73 -9.42
N CYS A 43 3.07 4.60 -8.86
CA CYS A 43 3.74 3.30 -9.01
C CYS A 43 3.92 2.92 -10.48
N ALA A 44 2.88 3.07 -11.32
CA ALA A 44 2.93 2.77 -12.74
C ALA A 44 4.01 3.59 -13.47
N ARG A 45 4.09 4.91 -13.23
CA ARG A 45 5.12 5.77 -13.82
C ARG A 45 6.54 5.43 -13.38
N LYS A 46 6.70 4.80 -12.22
CA LYS A 46 8.00 4.35 -11.69
C LYS A 46 8.31 2.89 -11.99
N SER A 47 7.41 2.19 -12.69
CA SER A 47 7.48 0.74 -12.91
C SER A 47 7.55 -0.05 -11.59
N TRP A 48 6.88 0.43 -10.55
CA TRP A 48 6.74 -0.26 -9.26
C TRP A 48 5.47 -1.10 -9.24
N ARG A 49 5.51 -2.23 -8.55
CA ARG A 49 4.34 -3.11 -8.40
C ARG A 49 3.57 -2.75 -7.14
N ALA A 50 2.24 -2.66 -7.23
CA ALA A 50 1.36 -2.49 -6.06
C ALA A 50 0.35 -3.64 -6.01
N CYS A 51 0.28 -4.35 -4.88
CA CYS A 51 -0.58 -5.51 -4.67
C CYS A 51 -1.40 -5.35 -3.39
N VAL A 52 -2.68 -5.68 -3.45
CA VAL A 52 -3.52 -5.78 -2.25
C VAL A 52 -3.04 -6.98 -1.45
N VAL A 53 -2.80 -6.77 -0.15
CA VAL A 53 -2.45 -7.86 0.76
C VAL A 53 -3.77 -8.40 1.32
N PRO A 54 -4.12 -9.68 1.08
CA PRO A 54 -5.31 -10.27 1.65
C PRO A 54 -5.17 -10.33 3.19
N PRO A 55 -6.28 -10.22 3.93
CA PRO A 55 -6.25 -10.42 5.37
C PRO A 55 -5.66 -11.80 5.68
N HIS A 56 -4.79 -11.88 6.70
CA HIS A 56 -4.31 -13.15 7.18
C HIS A 56 -5.51 -13.97 7.69
N PRO A 57 -5.71 -15.21 7.24
CA PRO A 57 -6.72 -16.07 7.85
C PRO A 57 -6.31 -16.27 9.31
N SER A 58 -7.10 -15.76 10.25
CA SER A 58 -6.88 -16.04 11.67
C SER A 58 -6.81 -17.57 11.85
N PRO A 59 -5.81 -18.09 12.57
CA PRO A 59 -5.81 -19.50 12.90
C PRO A 59 -7.14 -19.79 13.59
N LYS A 60 -7.95 -20.69 13.01
CA LYS A 60 -9.11 -21.24 13.70
C LYS A 60 -8.55 -21.87 14.97
N ASN A 61 -9.01 -21.41 16.13
CA ASN A 61 -8.57 -21.90 17.44
C ASN A 61 -8.34 -23.42 17.39
N LEU A 62 -7.09 -23.84 17.55
CA LEU A 62 -6.70 -25.25 17.74
C LEU A 62 -7.13 -25.70 19.14
#